data_AF-A0A9R0HVL4-F1
#
_entry.id   AF-A0A9R0HVL4-F1
#
_cell.length_a   1.000
_cell.length_b   1.000
_cell.length_c   1.000
_cell.angle_alpha   90.00
_cell.angle_beta   90.00
_cell.angle_gamma   90.00
#
_symmetry.space_group_name_H-M   'P 1'
#
loop_
_entity.id
_entity.type
_entity.pdbx_description
1 polymer ?
#
loop_
_entity_poly.entity_id
_entity_poly.type
_entity_poly.pdbx_seq_one_letter_code
_entity_poly.pdbx_strand_id
1 'polypeptide(L)'
;MAHTGGSKSFACYADDKTINGATPSRAMVFLDTHKERKIVPTPMDEKSKQAVELINGKLSKLPNGVEETNGKVAWEGDIYSQVMSIIVGPEKKGQVRGLGRCPKSLSSVSSNQERDYHDDHDICDERIQFLECELKRVQEKSAQLEKDNAESLTQMKEDVKLLKALLLGRRVLDVST
;
A
#
# COMPACT_ATOMS: atom_id res chain seq x y z
N MET A 1 16.03 4.11 22.66
CA MET A 1 16.47 2.81 22.14
C MET A 1 17.33 3.10 20.94
N ALA A 2 18.62 2.84 21.05
CA ALA A 2 19.56 3.12 19.98
C ALA A 2 19.61 1.92 19.04
N HIS A 3 19.33 2.12 17.76
CA HIS A 3 19.47 1.06 16.77
C HIS A 3 20.94 0.92 16.33
N THR A 4 21.30 -0.26 15.85
CA THR A 4 22.64 -0.61 15.35
C THR A 4 22.80 -0.49 13.84
N GLY A 5 21.77 0.02 13.14
CA GLY A 5 21.74 0.16 11.68
C GLY A 5 22.60 1.30 11.08
N GLY A 6 23.57 1.83 11.82
CA GLY A 6 24.39 2.96 11.37
C GLY A 6 23.58 4.24 11.17
N SER A 7 23.82 4.96 10.07
CA SER A 7 23.15 6.22 9.71
C SER A 7 21.87 6.04 8.87
N LYS A 8 21.54 4.81 8.46
CA LYS A 8 20.35 4.53 7.65
C LYS A 8 19.09 4.59 8.52
N SER A 9 18.03 5.20 7.99
CA SER A 9 16.72 5.25 8.63
C SER A 9 16.01 3.89 8.53
N PHE A 10 14.97 3.69 9.36
CA PHE A 10 14.09 2.52 9.30
C PHE A 10 13.45 2.32 7.93
N ALA A 11 13.03 3.41 7.29
CA ALA A 11 12.41 3.38 5.96
C ALA A 11 13.42 2.89 4.90
N CYS A 12 14.67 3.36 4.95
CA CYS A 12 15.72 2.89 4.05
C CYS A 12 16.01 1.39 4.24
N TYR A 13 16.00 0.91 5.48
CA TYR A 13 16.17 -0.53 5.75
C TYR A 13 15.02 -1.37 5.22
N ALA A 14 13.78 -0.88 5.35
CA ALA A 14 12.61 -1.56 4.79
C ALA A 14 12.70 -1.65 3.26
N ASP A 15 13.11 -0.56 2.61
CA ASP A 15 13.29 -0.50 1.16
C ASP A 15 14.40 -1.47 0.68
N ASP A 16 15.59 -1.43 1.31
CA ASP A 16 16.71 -2.34 1.02
C ASP A 16 16.35 -3.83 1.15
N LYS A 17 15.36 -4.15 1.99
CA LYS A 17 14.91 -5.52 2.30
C LYS A 17 13.65 -5.91 1.54
N THR A 18 13.12 -5.03 0.70
CA THR A 18 11.95 -5.32 -0.11
C THR A 18 12.35 -6.29 -1.23
N ILE A 19 11.73 -7.47 -1.24
CA ILE A 19 12.00 -8.51 -2.25
C ILE A 19 10.69 -8.74 -3.02
N ASN A 20 10.75 -8.66 -4.36
CA ASN A 20 9.58 -8.84 -5.23
C ASN A 20 8.39 -7.93 -4.87
N GLY A 21 8.66 -6.70 -4.41
CA GLY A 21 7.62 -5.74 -3.98
C GLY A 21 7.00 -6.04 -2.60
N ALA A 22 7.43 -7.10 -1.91
CA ALA A 22 7.04 -7.36 -0.52
C ALA A 22 8.00 -6.68 0.44
N THR A 23 7.54 -5.58 1.05
CA THR A 23 8.28 -4.85 2.09
C THR A 23 8.21 -5.61 3.42
N PRO A 24 9.32 -5.75 4.17
CA PRO A 24 9.29 -6.43 5.46
C PRO A 24 8.45 -5.67 6.49
N SER A 25 7.91 -6.41 7.46
CA SER A 25 7.20 -5.78 8.57
C SER A 25 8.13 -4.94 9.44
N ARG A 26 7.57 -3.95 10.14
CA ARG A 26 8.33 -3.06 11.03
C ARG A 26 9.00 -3.84 12.18
N ALA A 27 8.39 -4.92 12.63
CA ALA A 27 8.98 -5.84 13.60
C ALA A 27 10.25 -6.50 13.06
N MET A 28 10.23 -6.97 11.81
CA MET A 28 11.41 -7.56 11.15
C MET A 28 12.53 -6.55 10.98
N VAL A 29 12.21 -5.32 10.55
CA VAL A 29 13.19 -4.23 10.44
C VAL A 29 13.79 -3.90 11.81
N PHE A 30 12.98 -3.94 12.87
CA PHE A 30 13.46 -3.74 14.23
C PHE A 30 14.44 -4.82 14.67
N LEU A 31 14.13 -6.10 14.46
CA LEU A 31 15.04 -7.20 14.77
C LEU A 31 16.37 -7.08 14.00
N ASP A 32 16.33 -6.71 12.72
CA ASP A 32 17.54 -6.59 11.91
C ASP A 32 18.42 -5.41 12.34
N THR A 33 17.80 -4.36 12.87
CA THR A 33 18.50 -3.14 13.31
C THR A 33 18.86 -3.16 14.79
N HIS A 34 18.30 -4.05 15.62
CA HIS A 34 18.58 -4.15 17.06
C HIS A 34 19.20 -5.51 17.38
N LYS A 35 20.42 -5.70 16.91
CA LYS A 35 21.25 -6.88 17.14
C LYS A 35 22.60 -6.48 17.72
N GLU A 36 23.27 -7.42 18.38
CA GLU A 36 24.61 -7.15 18.91
C GLU A 36 25.58 -6.80 17.77
N ARG A 37 26.34 -5.72 17.98
CA ARG A 37 27.33 -5.27 17.00
C ARG A 37 28.52 -6.22 16.98
N LYS A 38 28.83 -6.77 15.80
CA LYS A 38 29.97 -7.68 15.61
C LYS A 38 31.34 -7.03 15.83
N ILE A 39 31.46 -5.72 15.55
CA ILE A 39 32.77 -5.02 15.49
C ILE A 39 33.10 -4.34 16.82
N VAL A 40 32.20 -3.48 17.32
CA VAL A 40 32.31 -2.86 18.64
C VAL A 40 31.14 -3.36 19.47
N PRO A 41 31.33 -4.39 20.31
CA PRO A 41 30.27 -4.95 21.13
C PRO A 41 29.85 -3.89 22.13
N THR A 42 28.80 -3.16 21.78
CA THR A 42 28.10 -2.30 22.71
C THR A 42 26.87 -3.08 23.14
N PRO A 43 26.74 -3.35 24.44
CA PRO A 43 25.59 -4.05 24.96
C PRO A 43 24.32 -3.34 24.52
N MET A 44 23.36 -4.13 24.04
CA MET A 44 22.04 -3.61 23.72
C MET A 44 21.37 -3.07 24.98
N ASP A 45 20.60 -1.99 24.85
CA ASP A 45 19.84 -1.44 25.96
C ASP A 45 18.76 -2.42 26.43
N GLU A 46 18.47 -2.40 27.73
CA GLU A 46 17.55 -3.36 28.36
C GLU A 46 16.16 -3.36 27.70
N LYS A 47 15.66 -2.17 27.37
CA LYS A 47 14.39 -2.01 26.65
C LYS A 47 14.41 -2.66 25.27
N SER A 48 15.53 -2.58 24.55
CA SER A 48 15.64 -3.25 23.25
C SER A 48 15.75 -4.74 23.40
N LYS A 49 16.46 -5.25 24.42
CA LYS A 49 16.51 -6.70 24.70
C LYS A 49 15.12 -7.26 24.95
N GLN A 50 14.37 -6.61 25.84
CA GLN A 50 12.99 -6.95 26.11
C GLN A 50 12.11 -6.86 24.86
N ALA A 51 12.32 -5.85 24.00
CA ALA A 51 11.58 -5.70 22.75
C ALA A 51 11.86 -6.85 21.77
N VAL A 52 13.12 -7.20 21.60
CA VAL A 52 13.53 -8.30 20.72
C VAL A 52 12.94 -9.63 21.20
N GLU A 53 12.97 -9.89 22.50
CA GLU A 53 12.39 -11.11 23.09
C GLU A 53 10.87 -11.18 22.85
N LEU A 54 10.14 -10.10 23.13
CA LEU A 54 8.68 -10.06 22.94
C LEU A 54 8.29 -10.14 21.47
N ILE A 55 9.04 -9.50 20.57
CA ILE A 55 8.80 -9.57 19.11
C ILE A 55 9.02 -11.00 18.63
N ASN A 56 10.15 -11.63 18.97
CA ASN A 56 10.43 -13.02 18.60
C ASN A 56 9.34 -13.97 19.12
N GLY A 57 8.90 -13.80 20.38
CA GLY A 57 7.83 -14.61 20.97
C GLY A 57 6.45 -14.39 20.36
N LYS A 58 6.19 -13.23 19.72
CA LYS A 58 4.97 -12.99 18.95
C LYS A 58 5.06 -13.54 17.54
N LEU A 59 6.19 -13.33 16.86
CA LEU A 59 6.44 -13.86 15.51
C LEU A 59 6.43 -15.39 15.49
N SER A 60 6.97 -16.05 16.51
CA SER A 60 6.99 -17.51 16.62
C SER A 60 5.58 -18.14 16.74
N LYS A 61 4.56 -17.35 17.06
CA LYS A 61 3.16 -17.80 17.15
C LYS A 61 2.42 -17.65 15.82
N LEU A 62 3.00 -16.96 14.84
CA LEU A 62 2.42 -16.81 13.51
C LEU A 62 2.72 -18.04 12.65
N PRO A 63 1.80 -18.45 11.77
CA PRO A 63 1.97 -19.64 10.93
C PRO A 63 3.20 -19.58 10.02
N ASN A 64 3.59 -18.38 9.58
CA ASN A 64 4.71 -18.16 8.65
C ASN A 64 5.94 -17.51 9.31
N GLY A 65 5.91 -17.27 10.64
CA GLY A 65 6.97 -16.51 11.33
C GLY A 65 7.13 -15.06 10.85
N VAL A 66 6.25 -14.60 9.98
CA VAL A 66 6.24 -13.29 9.33
C VAL A 66 4.87 -12.67 9.54
N GLU A 67 4.87 -11.40 9.87
CA GLU A 67 3.66 -10.60 9.93
C GLU A 67 3.24 -10.22 8.51
N GLU A 68 2.12 -10.78 8.05
CA GLU A 68 1.57 -10.47 6.74
C GLU A 68 0.95 -9.07 6.75
N THR A 69 1.68 -8.13 6.17
CA THR A 69 1.11 -6.85 5.76
C THR A 69 0.55 -7.06 4.36
N ASN A 70 -0.76 -7.30 4.22
CA ASN A 70 -1.47 -7.50 2.93
C ASN A 70 -1.42 -6.26 2.01
N GLY A 71 -0.23 -5.75 1.70
CA GLY A 71 0.00 -4.44 1.07
C GLY A 71 -0.44 -3.24 1.92
N LYS A 72 -0.95 -3.48 3.13
CA LYS A 72 -1.38 -2.43 4.07
C LYS A 72 -0.41 -2.41 5.24
N VAL A 73 0.28 -1.29 5.43
CA VAL A 73 1.02 -1.01 6.67
C VAL A 73 -0.03 -0.84 7.77
N ALA A 74 -0.21 -1.84 8.63
CA ALA A 74 -1.06 -1.71 9.81
C ALA A 74 -0.31 -0.83 10.83
N TRP A 75 -0.50 0.49 10.73
CA TRP A 75 0.14 1.48 11.62
C TRP A 75 -0.16 1.21 13.10
N GLU A 76 -1.40 0.82 13.36
CA GLU A 76 -1.92 0.42 14.66
C GLU A 76 -2.18 -1.09 14.67
N GLY A 77 -1.76 -1.75 15.74
CA GLY A 77 -2.03 -3.17 15.95
C GLY A 77 -1.02 -4.14 15.33
N ASP A 78 0.00 -3.70 14.60
CA ASP A 78 1.13 -4.58 14.24
C ASP A 78 1.94 -5.01 15.48
N ILE A 79 2.71 -6.09 15.35
CA ILE A 79 3.52 -6.67 16.42
C ILE A 79 4.48 -5.63 16.99
N TYR A 80 5.05 -4.78 16.13
CA TYR A 80 5.92 -3.71 16.56
C TYR A 80 5.19 -2.71 17.48
N SER A 81 4.03 -2.16 17.07
CA SER A 81 3.22 -1.24 17.86
C SER A 81 2.80 -1.86 19.18
N GLN A 82 2.36 -3.13 19.16
CA GLN A 82 1.96 -3.85 20.37
C GLN A 82 3.10 -4.01 21.38
N VAL A 83 4.31 -4.34 20.91
CA VAL A 83 5.47 -4.51 21.81
C VAL A 83 5.97 -3.15 22.30
N MET A 84 6.01 -2.15 21.43
CA MET A 84 6.47 -0.82 21.80
C MET A 84 5.52 -0.11 22.77
N SER A 85 4.21 -0.38 22.69
CA SER A 85 3.25 0.14 23.66
C SER A 85 3.47 -0.41 25.06
N ILE A 86 3.90 -1.68 25.18
CA ILE A 86 4.24 -2.31 26.46
C ILE A 86 5.54 -1.74 27.04
N ILE A 87 6.57 -1.54 26.21
CA ILE A 87 7.94 -1.20 26.67
C ILE A 87 8.14 0.30 26.88
N VAL A 88 7.57 1.10 25.98
CA VAL A 88 7.77 2.56 25.96
C VAL A 88 6.53 3.30 26.43
N GLY A 89 5.35 2.70 26.27
CA GLY A 89 4.06 3.34 26.50
C GLY A 89 3.34 3.67 25.20
N PRO A 90 2.09 4.16 25.31
CA PRO A 90 1.22 4.42 24.16
C PRO A 90 1.85 5.40 23.17
N GLU A 91 1.49 5.26 21.89
CA GLU A 91 1.91 6.22 20.87
C GLU A 91 1.32 7.61 21.15
N LYS A 92 2.08 8.65 20.80
CA LYS A 92 1.62 10.03 20.93
C LYS A 92 0.61 10.33 19.83
N LYS A 93 -0.45 11.09 20.16
CA LYS A 93 -1.48 11.49 19.19
C LYS A 93 -0.86 12.15 17.96
N GLY A 94 -1.19 11.63 16.77
CA GLY A 94 -0.68 12.11 15.48
C GLY A 94 0.75 11.70 15.13
N GLN A 95 1.36 10.78 15.90
CA GLN A 95 2.70 10.29 15.63
C GLN A 95 2.72 8.76 15.57
N VAL A 96 3.28 8.21 14.49
CA VAL A 96 3.56 6.79 14.38
C VAL A 96 5.04 6.53 14.63
N ARG A 97 5.33 5.63 15.57
CA ARG A 97 6.70 5.30 15.95
C ARG A 97 7.47 4.70 14.76
N GLY A 98 8.68 5.21 14.54
CA GLY A 98 9.52 4.78 13.42
C GLY A 98 9.18 5.41 12.06
N LEU A 99 8.09 6.17 11.95
CA LEU A 99 7.63 6.79 10.70
C LEU A 99 7.40 8.30 10.81
N GLY A 100 7.24 8.82 12.03
CA GLY A 100 7.18 10.26 12.29
C GLY A 100 5.75 10.76 12.48
N ARG A 101 5.50 12.03 12.17
CA ARG A 101 4.17 12.62 12.27
C ARG A 101 3.33 12.17 11.08
N CYS A 102 2.18 11.57 11.36
CA CYS A 102 1.19 11.30 10.31
C CYS A 102 0.38 12.58 10.06
N PRO A 103 -0.08 12.81 8.82
CA PRO A 103 -1.07 13.84 8.54
C PRO A 103 -2.26 13.68 9.49
N LYS A 104 -2.72 14.79 10.07
CA LYS A 104 -3.80 14.79 11.08
C LYS A 104 -5.08 14.08 10.58
N SER A 105 -5.29 14.01 9.26
CA SER A 105 -6.41 13.34 8.59
C SER A 105 -6.49 11.83 8.76
N LEU A 106 -5.41 11.15 9.18
CA LEU A 106 -5.42 9.69 9.42
C LEU A 106 -5.57 9.32 10.90
N SER A 107 -5.49 10.30 11.81
CA SER A 107 -5.56 10.08 13.26
C SER A 107 -6.96 10.26 13.85
N SER A 108 -7.97 10.56 13.02
CA SER A 108 -9.30 10.99 13.45
C SER A 108 -10.35 9.88 13.50
N VAL A 109 -9.97 8.64 13.81
CA VAL A 109 -10.95 7.59 14.20
C VAL A 109 -10.69 7.11 15.63
N SER A 110 -10.20 7.99 16.50
CA SER A 110 -10.34 7.79 17.93
C SER A 110 -10.91 9.04 18.57
N SER A 111 -12.08 8.84 19.13
CA SER A 111 -13.04 9.80 19.64
C SER A 111 -12.44 10.75 20.68
N ASN A 112 -13.04 11.95 20.74
CA ASN A 112 -12.90 12.96 21.79
C ASN A 112 -11.62 13.81 21.76
N GLN A 113 -11.64 14.94 21.04
CA GLN A 113 -11.30 16.22 21.68
C GLN A 113 -11.75 17.42 20.83
N GLU A 114 -12.53 18.27 21.49
CA GLU A 114 -12.99 19.57 21.03
C GLU A 114 -11.83 20.52 20.66
N ARG A 115 -12.08 21.28 19.58
CA ARG A 115 -11.81 22.71 19.36
C ARG A 115 -10.40 23.27 19.65
N ASP A 116 -9.69 23.70 18.60
CA ASP A 116 -9.32 25.12 18.35
C ASP A 116 -8.77 25.29 16.91
N TYR A 117 -9.04 26.44 16.29
CA TYR A 117 -9.11 26.69 14.84
C TYR A 117 -7.77 26.78 14.07
N HIS A 118 -7.77 26.32 12.82
CA HIS A 118 -7.30 27.10 11.65
C HIS A 118 -8.00 26.58 10.39
N ASP A 119 -8.53 27.54 9.64
CA ASP A 119 -9.42 27.44 8.49
C ASP A 119 -8.64 27.08 7.21
N ASP A 120 -8.20 25.82 7.10
CA ASP A 120 -7.60 25.25 5.88
C ASP A 120 -8.62 24.37 5.10
N HIS A 121 -9.92 24.52 5.40
CA HIS A 121 -10.99 23.71 4.80
C HIS A 121 -11.15 23.99 3.30
N ASP A 122 -11.02 25.25 2.88
CA ASP A 122 -11.27 25.64 1.48
C ASP A 122 -10.32 24.97 0.47
N ILE A 123 -9.03 24.84 0.79
CA ILE A 123 -8.04 24.24 -0.11
C ILE A 123 -8.27 22.74 -0.29
N CYS A 124 -8.70 22.06 0.78
CA CYS A 124 -9.01 20.63 0.73
C CYS A 124 -10.29 20.36 -0.06
N ASP A 125 -11.31 21.21 0.12
CA ASP A 125 -12.59 21.08 -0.57
C ASP A 125 -12.48 21.33 -2.07
N GLU A 126 -11.72 22.34 -2.50
CA GLU A 126 -11.45 22.58 -3.93
C GLU A 126 -10.72 21.40 -4.58
N ARG A 127 -9.75 20.80 -3.88
CA ARG A 127 -9.01 19.64 -4.40
C ARG A 127 -9.89 18.41 -4.51
N ILE A 128 -10.80 18.19 -3.54
CA ILE A 128 -11.77 17.11 -3.57
C ILE A 128 -12.73 17.28 -4.74
N GLN A 129 -13.32 18.47 -4.90
CA GLN A 129 -14.22 18.78 -6.02
C GLN A 129 -13.54 18.58 -7.37
N PHE A 130 -12.27 18.99 -7.51
CA PHE A 130 -11.49 18.77 -8.73
C PHE A 130 -11.33 17.28 -9.05
N LEU A 131 -10.97 16.47 -8.04
CA LEU A 131 -10.77 15.03 -8.22
C LEU A 131 -12.09 14.31 -8.53
N GLU A 132 -13.20 14.73 -7.94
CA GLU A 132 -14.54 14.20 -8.24
C GLU A 132 -14.95 14.52 -9.68
N CYS A 133 -14.72 15.76 -10.13
CA CYS A 133 -14.94 16.16 -11.52
C CYS A 133 -14.07 15.34 -12.49
N GLU A 134 -12.80 15.14 -12.15
CA GLU A 134 -11.85 14.38 -12.97
C GLU A 134 -12.25 12.90 -13.06
N LEU A 135 -12.65 12.29 -11.94
CA LEU A 135 -13.17 10.92 -11.91
C LEU A 135 -14.40 10.75 -12.79
N LYS A 136 -15.36 11.69 -12.69
CA LYS A 136 -16.57 11.67 -13.51
C LYS A 136 -16.24 11.77 -15.00
N ARG A 137 -15.35 12.69 -15.37
CA ARG A 137 -14.88 12.87 -16.76
C ARG A 137 -14.20 11.62 -17.31
N VAL A 138 -13.37 10.96 -16.50
CA VAL A 138 -12.70 9.71 -16.88
C VAL A 138 -13.71 8.58 -17.06
N GLN A 139 -14.70 8.46 -16.17
CA GLN A 139 -15.76 7.45 -16.28
C GLN A 139 -16.60 7.65 -17.55
N GLU A 140 -17.05 8.89 -17.82
CA GLU A 140 -17.81 9.22 -19.03
C GLU A 140 -17.01 8.91 -20.30
N LYS A 141 -15.72 9.27 -20.31
CA LYS A 141 -14.84 8.95 -21.45
C LYS A 141 -14.66 7.45 -21.64
N SER A 142 -14.55 6.68 -20.56
CA SER A 142 -14.44 5.21 -20.66
C SER A 142 -15.73 4.59 -21.21
N ALA A 143 -16.90 5.05 -20.75
CA ALA A 143 -18.19 4.55 -21.23
C ALA A 143 -18.41 4.88 -22.71
N GLN A 144 -17.98 6.07 -23.16
CA GLN A 144 -18.05 6.44 -24.56
C GLN A 144 -17.12 5.56 -25.42
N LEU A 145 -15.88 5.35 -24.99
CA LEU A 145 -14.94 4.48 -25.70
C LEU A 145 -15.43 3.02 -25.79
N GLU A 146 -16.06 2.50 -24.74
CA GLU A 146 -16.66 1.17 -24.76
C GLU A 146 -17.81 1.08 -25.76
N LYS A 147 -18.65 2.12 -25.84
CA LYS A 147 -19.74 2.21 -26.81
C LYS A 147 -19.21 2.27 -28.25
N ASP A 148 -18.26 3.15 -28.52
CA ASP A 148 -17.66 3.31 -29.85
C ASP A 148 -16.98 2.01 -30.30
N ASN A 149 -16.30 1.32 -29.38
CA ASN A 149 -15.67 0.02 -29.65
C ASN A 149 -16.72 -1.08 -29.93
N ALA A 150 -17.84 -1.09 -29.21
CA ALA A 150 -18.94 -2.02 -29.45
C ALA A 150 -19.56 -1.80 -30.85
N GLU A 151 -19.81 -0.54 -31.22
CA GLU A 151 -20.34 -0.18 -32.55
C GLU A 151 -19.36 -0.59 -33.67
N SER A 152 -18.07 -0.27 -33.51
CA SER A 152 -17.03 -0.68 -34.48
C SER A 152 -16.94 -2.20 -34.63
N LEU A 153 -17.03 -2.96 -33.53
CA LEU A 153 -17.07 -4.43 -33.55
C LEU A 153 -18.31 -4.96 -34.26
N THR A 154 -19.48 -4.32 -34.10
CA THR A 154 -20.69 -4.72 -34.82
C THR A 154 -20.56 -4.49 -36.32
N GLN A 155 -20.06 -3.32 -36.74
CA GLN A 155 -19.83 -3.01 -38.14
C GLN A 155 -18.84 -4.01 -38.78
N MET A 156 -17.73 -4.29 -38.09
CA MET A 156 -16.72 -5.22 -38.58
C MET A 156 -17.29 -6.65 -38.73
N LYS A 157 -18.17 -7.08 -37.81
CA LYS A 157 -18.85 -8.38 -37.93
C LYS A 157 -19.76 -8.44 -39.15
N GLU A 158 -20.47 -7.35 -39.47
CA GLU A 158 -21.32 -7.26 -40.66
C GLU A 158 -20.49 -7.28 -41.95
N ASP A 159 -19.41 -6.50 -42.01
CA ASP A 159 -18.49 -6.47 -43.15
C ASP A 159 -17.87 -7.85 -43.41
N VAL A 160 -17.44 -8.55 -42.35
CA VAL A 160 -16.93 -9.92 -42.45
C VAL A 160 -18.01 -10.89 -42.94
N LYS A 161 -19.26 -10.73 -42.51
CA LYS A 161 -20.38 -11.55 -42.97
C LYS A 161 -20.65 -11.32 -44.47
N LEU A 162 -20.60 -10.08 -44.92
CA LEU A 162 -20.76 -9.72 -46.34
C LEU A 162 -19.63 -10.27 -47.19
N LEU A 163 -18.37 -10.10 -46.75
CA LEU A 163 -17.20 -10.66 -47.44
C LEU A 163 -17.27 -12.19 -47.56
N LYS A 164 -17.71 -12.89 -46.50
CA LYS A 164 -17.95 -14.33 -46.54
C LYS A 164 -19.02 -14.71 -47.57
N ALA A 165 -20.13 -13.97 -47.64
CA ALA A 165 -21.20 -14.22 -48.61
C ALA A 165 -20.72 -14.03 -50.06
N LEU A 166 -19.96 -12.96 -50.35
CA LEU A 166 -19.39 -12.70 -51.67
C LEU A 166 -18.38 -13.79 -52.10
N LEU A 167 -17.53 -14.24 -51.19
CA LEU A 167 -16.58 -15.34 -51.45
C LEU A 167 -17.25 -16.69 -51.69
N LEU A 168 -18.41 -16.93 -51.08
CA LEU A 168 -19.22 -18.13 -51.33
C LEU A 168 -19.94 -18.03 -52.68
N GLY A 169 -20.51 -16.87 -53.02
CA GLY A 169 -21.18 -16.63 -54.30
C GLY A 169 -20.24 -16.74 -55.52
N ARG A 170 -18.99 -16.29 -55.40
CA ARG A 170 -17.99 -16.45 -56.49
C ARG A 170 -17.60 -17.91 -56.74
N ARG A 171 -17.52 -18.76 -55.71
CA ARG A 171 -17.15 -20.18 -55.85
C ARG A 171 -18.17 -21.03 -56.62
N VAL A 172 -19.42 -20.58 -56.73
CA VAL A 172 -20.46 -21.32 -57.47
C VAL A 172 -20.39 -21.06 -58.98
N LEU A 173 -19.82 -19.93 -59.40
CA LEU A 173 -19.71 -19.56 -60.81
C LEU A 173 -18.47 -20.16 -61.51
N ASP A 174 -17.40 -20.45 -60.76
CA ASP A 174 -16.16 -21.03 -61.31
C ASP A 174 -16.19 -22.57 -61.51
N VAL A 175 -17.32 -23.24 -61.23
CA VAL A 175 -17.47 -24.70 -61.40
C VAL A 175 -18.39 -25.05 -62.59
N SER A 176 -18.78 -24.07 -63.40
CA SER A 176 -19.71 -24.24 -64.55
C SER A 176 -19.06 -23.97 -65.93
N THR A 177 -17.79 -24.30 -66.10
CA THR A 177 -17.10 -24.42 -67.40
C THR A 177 -16.30 -25.70 -67.43
#